data_AF-A0A835UEY3-F1
#
_entry.id   AF-A0A835UEY3-F1
#
_cell.length_a   1.000
_cell.length_b   1.000
_cell.length_c   1.000
_cell.angle_alpha   90.00
_cell.angle_beta   90.00
_cell.angle_gamma   90.00
#
_symmetry.space_group_name_H-M   'P 1'
#
loop_
_entity.id
_entity.type
_entity.pdbx_description
1 polymer ?
#
loop_
_entity_poly.entity_id
_entity_poly.type
_entity_poly.pdbx_seq_one_letter_code
_entity_poly.pdbx_strand_id
1 'polypeptide(L)'
;MELYVRYSNKVKVETKRLNNLELDDLEMDDEERYNRKLDAGLYTVQLLAVIVGHLWSSEHQHMRARIELLLRQHKLTKDDVKDVLQPCRSIMTTLAMWMDQTRRNGHK
;
A
#
# COMPACT_ATOMS: atom_id res chain seq x y z
N MET A 1 -12.43 5.79 1.13
CA MET A 1 -12.15 5.30 -0.25
C MET A 1 -11.52 6.37 -1.12
N GLU A 2 -12.04 7.61 -1.13
CA GLU A 2 -11.49 8.73 -1.92
C GLU A 2 -9.96 8.89 -1.77
N LEU A 3 -9.45 8.91 -0.53
CA LEU A 3 -8.01 9.00 -0.28
C LEU A 3 -7.22 7.84 -0.90
N TYR A 4 -7.72 6.61 -0.79
CA TYR A 4 -7.08 5.44 -1.38
C TYR A 4 -6.97 5.58 -2.91
N VAL A 5 -8.05 5.97 -3.57
CA VAL A 5 -8.08 6.19 -5.02
C VAL A 5 -7.13 7.31 -5.42
N ARG A 6 -7.15 8.43 -4.69
CA ARG A 6 -6.30 9.59 -4.98
C ARG A 6 -4.82 9.24 -4.92
N TYR A 7 -4.37 8.59 -3.86
CA TYR A 7 -2.95 8.23 -3.70
C TYR A 7 -2.54 7.06 -4.60
N SER A 8 -3.42 6.08 -4.81
CA SER A 8 -3.19 5.00 -5.78
C SER A 8 -2.94 5.57 -7.19
N ASN A 9 -3.75 6.53 -7.62
CA ASN A 9 -3.57 7.19 -8.91
C ASN A 9 -2.25 7.96 -9.00
N LYS A 10 -1.86 8.70 -7.95
CA LYS A 10 -0.56 9.41 -7.91
C LYS A 10 0.62 8.45 -8.07
N VAL A 11 0.65 7.39 -7.27
CA VAL A 11 1.71 6.38 -7.31
C VAL A 11 1.73 5.66 -8.66
N LYS A 12 0.57 5.38 -9.25
CA LYS A 12 0.46 4.77 -10.58
C LYS A 12 1.00 5.67 -11.68
N VAL A 13 0.71 6.98 -11.64
CA VAL A 13 1.25 7.94 -12.60
C VAL A 13 2.77 8.04 -12.47
N GLU A 14 3.28 8.15 -11.25
CA GLU A 14 4.74 8.21 -11.03
C GLU A 14 5.42 6.91 -11.48
N THR A 15 4.84 5.76 -11.16
CA THR A 15 5.38 4.46 -11.61
C THR A 15 5.47 4.37 -13.13
N LYS A 16 4.45 4.85 -13.85
CA LYS A 16 4.51 4.92 -15.32
C LYS A 16 5.62 5.84 -15.82
N ARG A 17 5.82 6.98 -15.16
CA ARG A 17 6.90 7.93 -15.50
C ARG A 17 8.27 7.28 -15.33
N LEU A 18 8.49 6.56 -14.22
CA LEU A 18 9.75 5.85 -13.95
C LEU A 18 9.99 4.71 -14.94
N ASN A 19 8.95 3.96 -15.31
CA ASN A 19 9.06 2.91 -16.32
C ASN A 19 9.41 3.47 -17.71
N ASN A 20 8.93 4.67 -18.06
CA ASN A 20 9.28 5.31 -19.32
C ASN A 20 10.74 5.80 -19.32
N LEU A 21 11.24 6.33 -18.20
CA LEU A 21 12.66 6.69 -18.04
C LEU A 21 13.59 5.49 -18.26
N GLU A 22 13.21 4.33 -17.75
CA GLU A 22 13.92 3.06 -17.96
C GLU A 22 13.94 2.63 -19.45
N LEU A 23 12.89 2.97 -20.21
CA LEU A 23 12.86 2.73 -21.67
C LEU A 23 13.70 3.72 -22.47
N ASP A 24 13.99 4.90 -21.92
CA ASP A 24 14.79 5.96 -22.55
C ASP A 24 16.30 5.80 -22.26
N ASP A 25 16.75 4.62 -21.81
CA ASP A 25 18.13 4.29 -21.38
C ASP A 25 18.70 5.25 -20.30
N LEU A 26 17.84 5.95 -19.55
CA LEU A 26 18.24 6.71 -18.37
C LEU A 26 18.26 5.78 -17.17
N GLU A 27 19.43 5.20 -16.87
CA GLU A 27 19.60 4.32 -15.72
C GLU A 27 19.35 5.08 -14.40
N MET A 28 18.40 4.60 -13.62
CA MET A 28 18.19 4.96 -12.22
C MET A 28 18.33 3.69 -11.39
N ASP A 29 19.00 3.80 -10.24
CA ASP A 29 19.07 2.67 -9.32
C ASP A 29 17.69 2.39 -8.66
N ASP A 30 17.55 1.18 -8.12
CA ASP A 30 16.30 0.72 -7.51
C ASP A 30 15.93 1.51 -6.24
N GLU A 31 16.92 2.03 -5.51
CA GLU A 31 16.73 2.80 -4.29
C GLU A 31 16.13 4.18 -4.59
N GLU A 32 16.70 4.89 -5.57
CA GLU A 32 16.19 6.16 -6.07
C GLU A 32 14.78 6.00 -6.65
N ARG A 33 14.55 4.93 -7.42
CA ARG A 33 13.22 4.59 -7.95
C ARG A 33 12.20 4.36 -6.83
N TYR A 34 12.60 3.69 -5.76
CA TYR A 34 11.75 3.46 -4.59
C TYR A 34 11.47 4.76 -3.83
N ASN A 35 12.49 5.59 -3.61
CA ASN A 35 12.35 6.89 -2.93
C ASN A 35 11.39 7.82 -3.68
N ARG A 36 11.46 7.88 -5.02
CA ARG A 36 10.48 8.65 -5.80
C ARG A 36 9.04 8.14 -5.67
N LYS A 37 8.85 6.82 -5.55
CA LYS A 37 7.51 6.25 -5.26
C LYS A 37 7.06 6.64 -3.85
N LEU A 38 7.95 6.66 -2.86
CA LEU A 38 7.64 7.15 -1.51
C LEU A 38 7.18 8.61 -1.52
N ASP A 39 7.88 9.48 -2.26
CA ASP A 39 7.51 10.89 -2.44
C ASP A 39 6.15 11.07 -3.13
N ALA A 40 5.81 10.17 -4.06
CA ALA A 40 4.48 10.11 -4.68
C ALA A 40 3.37 9.62 -3.72
N GLY A 41 3.73 9.18 -2.52
CA GLY A 41 2.82 8.73 -1.47
C GLY A 41 2.60 7.22 -1.44
N LEU A 42 3.57 6.41 -1.86
CA LEU A 42 3.52 4.95 -1.76
C LEU A 42 3.20 4.50 -0.33
N TYR A 43 3.89 5.04 0.67
CA TYR A 43 3.63 4.66 2.06
C TYR A 43 2.21 5.02 2.51
N THR A 44 1.68 6.16 2.04
CA THR A 44 0.31 6.57 2.35
C THR A 44 -0.72 5.60 1.77
N VAL A 45 -0.58 5.20 0.48
CA VAL A 45 -1.53 4.24 -0.11
C VAL A 45 -1.44 2.87 0.56
N GLN A 46 -0.25 2.46 1.01
CA GLN A 46 -0.03 1.23 1.76
C GLN A 46 -0.76 1.25 3.12
N LEU A 47 -0.64 2.34 3.90
CA LEU A 47 -1.39 2.49 5.15
C LEU A 47 -2.90 2.48 4.92
N LEU A 48 -3.38 3.17 3.87
CA LEU A 48 -4.79 3.16 3.51
C LEU A 48 -5.27 1.75 3.11
N ALA A 49 -4.44 0.98 2.41
CA ALA A 49 -4.74 -0.40 2.06
C ALA A 49 -4.83 -1.29 3.31
N VAL A 50 -3.97 -1.08 4.31
CA VAL A 50 -4.04 -1.80 5.60
C VAL A 50 -5.34 -1.48 6.33
N ILE A 51 -5.72 -0.20 6.41
CA ILE A 51 -6.97 0.22 7.05
C ILE A 51 -8.18 -0.40 6.33
N VAL A 52 -8.22 -0.32 5.00
CA VAL A 52 -9.30 -0.92 4.20
C VAL A 52 -9.35 -2.43 4.39
N GLY A 53 -8.19 -3.10 4.37
CA GLY A 53 -8.07 -4.53 4.61
C GLY A 53 -8.60 -4.94 5.98
N HIS A 54 -8.24 -4.20 7.04
CA HIS A 54 -8.72 -4.45 8.40
C HIS A 54 -10.24 -4.26 8.54
N LEU A 55 -10.78 -3.16 8.02
CA LEU A 55 -12.22 -2.92 8.06
C LEU A 55 -12.99 -3.99 7.29
N TRP A 56 -12.42 -4.49 6.19
CA TRP A 56 -13.01 -5.58 5.42
C TRP A 56 -12.98 -6.91 6.16
N SER A 57 -11.86 -7.24 6.82
CA SER A 57 -11.74 -8.45 7.64
C SER A 57 -12.54 -8.41 8.94
N SER A 58 -13.15 -7.26 9.27
CA SER A 58 -13.96 -7.13 10.48
C SER A 58 -15.26 -7.94 10.39
N GLU A 59 -15.79 -8.33 11.55
CA GLU A 59 -17.05 -9.06 11.66
C GLU A 59 -18.28 -8.19 11.31
N HIS A 60 -18.10 -6.89 11.11
CA HIS A 60 -19.16 -5.95 10.77
C HIS A 60 -19.59 -6.07 9.30
N GLN A 61 -20.61 -6.90 9.05
CA GLN A 61 -21.15 -7.19 7.71
C GLN A 61 -21.50 -5.92 6.89
N HIS A 62 -22.12 -4.91 7.51
CA HIS A 62 -22.47 -3.66 6.83
C HIS A 62 -21.25 -2.86 6.36
N MET A 63 -20.17 -2.81 7.16
CA MET A 63 -18.95 -2.11 6.76
C MET A 63 -18.26 -2.79 5.59
N ARG A 64 -18.17 -4.13 5.64
CA ARG A 64 -17.65 -4.95 4.54
C ARG A 64 -18.45 -4.75 3.24
N ALA A 65 -19.77 -4.80 3.30
CA ALA A 65 -20.62 -4.54 2.14
C ALA A 65 -20.41 -3.12 1.57
N ARG A 66 -20.24 -2.13 2.46
CA ARG A 66 -19.96 -0.74 2.04
C ARG A 66 -18.61 -0.60 1.34
N ILE A 67 -17.56 -1.26 1.84
CA ILE A 67 -16.23 -1.27 1.20
C ILE A 67 -16.30 -1.94 -0.16
N GLU A 68 -16.97 -3.08 -0.27
CA GLU A 68 -17.18 -3.81 -1.52
C GLU A 68 -17.90 -2.97 -2.58
N LEU A 69 -18.96 -2.27 -2.18
CA LEU A 69 -19.68 -1.34 -3.06
C LEU A 69 -18.76 -0.20 -3.53
N LEU A 70 -18.01 0.41 -2.60
CA LEU A 70 -17.12 1.53 -2.92
C LEU A 70 -15.99 1.12 -3.86
N LEU A 71 -15.41 -0.08 -3.70
CA LEU A 71 -14.39 -0.59 -4.62
C LEU A 71 -14.95 -0.73 -6.04
N ARG A 72 -16.13 -1.35 -6.18
CA ARG A 72 -16.79 -1.51 -7.48
C ARG A 72 -17.11 -0.17 -8.15
N GLN A 73 -17.58 0.82 -7.39
CA GLN A 73 -17.86 2.17 -7.89
C GLN A 73 -16.62 2.85 -8.48
N HIS A 74 -15.44 2.54 -7.94
CA HIS A 74 -14.16 3.05 -8.44
C HIS A 74 -13.47 2.09 -9.43
N LYS A 75 -14.16 1.05 -9.91
CA LYS A 75 -13.62 0.00 -10.80
C LYS A 75 -12.40 -0.72 -10.21
N LEU A 76 -12.37 -0.86 -8.89
CA LEU A 76 -11.36 -1.58 -8.14
C LEU A 76 -11.90 -2.92 -7.65
N THR A 77 -10.98 -3.82 -7.39
CA THR A 77 -11.22 -5.18 -6.91
C THR A 77 -10.50 -5.41 -5.59
N LYS A 78 -10.70 -6.61 -5.01
CA LYS A 78 -9.92 -7.09 -3.87
C LYS A 78 -8.43 -7.13 -4.18
N ASP A 79 -8.10 -7.51 -5.39
CA ASP A 79 -6.72 -7.80 -5.76
C ASP A 79 -5.92 -6.51 -5.90
N ASP A 80 -6.53 -5.41 -6.35
CA ASP A 80 -5.89 -4.07 -6.31
C ASP A 80 -5.46 -3.66 -4.89
N VAL A 81 -6.24 -4.02 -3.88
CA VAL A 81 -5.89 -3.75 -2.47
C VAL A 81 -4.78 -4.71 -2.01
N LYS A 82 -4.84 -5.99 -2.39
CA LYS A 82 -3.81 -6.98 -2.03
C LYS A 82 -2.46 -6.69 -2.69
N ASP A 83 -2.46 -6.24 -3.93
CA ASP A 83 -1.25 -5.93 -4.70
C ASP A 83 -0.46 -4.80 -4.04
N VAL A 84 -1.16 -3.79 -3.51
CA VAL A 84 -0.53 -2.72 -2.71
C VAL A 84 0.03 -3.27 -1.39
N LEU A 85 -0.63 -4.26 -0.79
CA LEU A 85 -0.20 -4.88 0.47
C LEU A 85 0.91 -5.92 0.32
N GLN A 86 1.09 -6.51 -0.87
CA GLN A 86 2.05 -7.61 -1.07
C GLN A 86 3.50 -7.15 -0.81
N PRO A 87 3.97 -5.98 -1.31
CA PRO A 87 5.26 -5.41 -0.94
C PRO A 87 5.34 -5.05 0.55
N CYS A 88 4.25 -4.59 1.15
CA CYS A 88 4.21 -4.26 2.58
C CYS A 88 4.35 -5.48 3.48
N ARG A 89 3.95 -6.67 3.03
CA ARG A 89 3.94 -7.87 3.87
C ARG A 89 5.31 -8.14 4.48
N SER A 90 6.39 -7.97 3.70
CA SER A 90 7.76 -8.12 4.20
C SER A 90 8.06 -7.10 5.31
N ILE A 91 7.73 -5.82 5.09
CA ILE A 91 7.95 -4.74 6.06
C ILE A 91 7.09 -4.92 7.32
N MET A 92 5.83 -5.31 7.18
CA MET A 92 4.91 -5.57 8.29
C MET A 92 5.36 -6.78 9.11
N THR A 93 5.90 -7.82 8.48
CA THR A 93 6.52 -8.94 9.20
C THR A 93 7.75 -8.48 9.97
N THR A 94 8.63 -7.68 9.36
CA THR A 94 9.81 -7.11 10.03
C THR A 94 9.42 -6.20 11.21
N LEU A 95 8.41 -5.35 11.02
CA LEU A 95 7.88 -4.50 12.10
C LEU A 95 7.21 -5.33 13.20
N ALA A 96 6.45 -6.37 12.86
CA ALA A 96 5.86 -7.27 13.86
C ALA A 96 6.95 -7.99 14.66
N MET A 97 8.01 -8.47 14.00
CA MET A 97 9.17 -9.07 14.66
C MET A 97 9.89 -8.06 15.57
N TRP A 98 10.07 -6.81 15.12
CA TRP A 98 10.69 -5.76 15.92
C TRP A 98 9.83 -5.35 17.13
N MET A 99 8.52 -5.21 16.95
CA MET A 99 7.57 -4.93 18.02
C MET A 99 7.52 -6.06 19.05
N ASP A 100 7.59 -7.32 18.61
CA ASP A 100 7.62 -8.47 19.50
C ASP A 100 8.95 -8.58 20.27
N GLN A 101 10.07 -8.26 19.62
CA GLN A 101 11.40 -8.20 20.25
C GLN A 101 11.50 -7.08 21.29
N THR A 102 10.96 -5.90 21.00
CA THR A 102 10.95 -4.76 21.94
C THR A 102 10.01 -5.02 23.12
N ARG A 103 8.89 -5.70 22.92
CA ARG A 103 7.98 -6.14 23.99
C ARG A 103 8.62 -7.17 24.92
N ARG A 104 9.42 -8.10 24.36
CA ARG A 104 10.21 -9.07 25.14
C ARG A 104 11.37 -8.43 25.91
N ASN A 105 11.95 -7.36 25.38
CA ASN A 105 13.08 -6.66 26.01
C ASN A 105 12.65 -5.60 27.04
N GLY A 106 11.43 -5.07 26.97
CA GLY A 106 10.88 -4.10 27.94
C GLY A 106 10.35 -4.71 29.26
N HIS A 107 10.58 -6.00 29.49
CA HIS A 107 10.24 -6.72 30.73
C HIS A 107 11.48 -7.19 31.52
N LYS A 108 12.64 -6.53 31.32
CA LYS A 108 13.83 -6.68 32.14
C LYS A 108 14.18 -5.39 32.86
#